data_AF-A0AAE3JW56-F1
#
_entry.id   AF-A0AAE3JW56-F1
#
_cell.length_a   1.000
_cell.length_b   1.000
_cell.length_c   1.000
_cell.angle_alpha   90.00
_cell.angle_beta   90.00
_cell.angle_gamma   90.00
#
_symmetry.space_group_name_H-M   'P 1'
#
loop_
_entity.id
_entity.type
_entity.pdbx_description
1 polymer ?
#
loop_
_entity_poly.entity_id
_entity_poly.type
_entity_poly.pdbx_seq_one_letter_code
_entity_poly.pdbx_strand_id
1 'polypeptide(L)'
;MLIFMVSILMVLGGTLCGIEEEAIAFYPILVPIFIAMGYDSIVCVGAIFLASSVGTTFSTINPFSVVIASNAAGIAFTEGL
;
A
#
# COMPACT_ATOMS: atom_id res chain seq x y z
N MET A 1 7.46 -15.93 -5.96
CA MET A 1 6.34 -15.32 -6.72
C MET A 1 5.26 -14.74 -5.81
N LEU A 2 4.90 -15.42 -4.70
CA LEU A 2 3.91 -14.91 -3.73
C LEU A 2 4.23 -13.49 -3.24
N ILE A 3 5.45 -13.26 -2.74
CA ILE A 3 5.91 -11.96 -2.24
C ILE A 3 5.64 -10.86 -3.27
N PHE A 4 6.09 -11.07 -4.52
CA PHE A 4 5.94 -10.10 -5.60
C PHE A 4 4.46 -9.78 -5.89
N MET A 5 3.59 -10.79 -5.95
CA MET A 5 2.16 -10.58 -6.18
C MET A 5 1.49 -9.82 -5.03
N VAL A 6 1.80 -10.20 -3.78
CA VAL A 6 1.29 -9.50 -2.60
C VAL A 6 1.77 -8.05 -2.59
N SER A 7 3.05 -7.81 -2.83
CA SER A 7 3.61 -6.46 -2.88
C SER A 7 2.98 -5.61 -3.98
N ILE A 8 2.73 -6.14 -5.19
CA ILE A 8 2.01 -5.40 -6.23
C ILE A 8 0.60 -5.03 -5.78
N LEU A 9 -0.13 -5.99 -5.20
CA LEU A 9 -1.48 -5.74 -4.72
C LEU A 9 -1.50 -4.67 -3.62
N MET A 10 -0.51 -4.68 -2.74
CA MET A 10 -0.38 -3.73 -1.64
C MET A 10 0.03 -2.34 -2.13
N VAL A 11 0.96 -2.24 -3.09
CA VAL A 11 1.32 -0.96 -3.75
C VAL A 11 0.10 -0.37 -4.46
N LEU A 12 -0.66 -1.20 -5.19
CA LEU A 12 -1.89 -0.76 -5.86
C LEU A 12 -2.95 -0.31 -4.87
N GLY A 13 -3.15 -1.06 -3.78
CA GLY A 13 -4.06 -0.65 -2.71
C GLY A 13 -3.65 0.68 -2.07
N GLY A 14 -2.35 0.87 -1.82
CA GLY A 14 -1.79 2.09 -1.25
C GLY A 14 -2.00 3.30 -2.16
N THR A 15 -1.67 3.19 -3.45
CA THR A 15 -1.77 4.33 -4.38
C THR A 15 -3.22 4.72 -4.71
N LEU A 16 -4.14 3.75 -4.74
CA LEU A 16 -5.53 3.97 -5.11
C LEU A 16 -6.37 4.43 -3.91
N CYS A 17 -6.24 3.73 -2.78
CA CYS A 17 -7.16 3.87 -1.65
C CYS A 17 -6.45 4.24 -0.33
N GLY A 18 -5.12 4.27 -0.29
CA GLY A 18 -4.37 4.58 0.93
C GLY A 18 -4.52 3.54 2.03
N ILE A 19 -4.60 2.24 1.70
CA ILE A 19 -4.92 1.16 2.66
C ILE A 19 -3.82 0.84 3.69
N GLU A 20 -2.91 1.76 3.97
CA GLU A 20 -1.73 1.51 4.81
C GLU A 20 -2.11 1.01 6.20
N GLU A 21 -3.08 1.67 6.84
CA GLU A 21 -3.56 1.33 8.17
C GLU A 21 -4.49 0.11 8.17
N GLU A 22 -5.30 -0.06 7.12
CA GLU A 22 -6.26 -1.16 7.00
C GLU A 22 -5.57 -2.49 6.61
N ALA A 23 -4.37 -2.42 6.03
CA ALA A 23 -3.63 -3.60 5.59
C ALA A 23 -3.19 -4.52 6.75
N ILE A 24 -3.26 -4.03 7.99
CA ILE A 24 -3.00 -4.83 9.21
C ILE A 24 -3.95 -6.03 9.31
N ALA A 25 -5.16 -5.91 8.77
CA ALA A 25 -6.14 -6.99 8.74
C ALA A 25 -5.69 -8.22 7.93
N PHE A 26 -4.70 -8.08 7.04
CA PHE A 26 -4.18 -9.19 6.25
C PHE A 26 -3.16 -10.06 7.00
N TYR A 27 -2.55 -9.57 8.09
CA TYR A 27 -1.51 -10.33 8.79
C TYR A 27 -1.95 -11.70 9.30
N PRO A 28 -3.12 -11.86 9.96
CA PRO A 28 -3.56 -13.16 10.46
C PRO A 28 -3.76 -14.20 9.35
N ILE A 29 -3.97 -13.76 8.10
CA ILE A 29 -4.21 -14.63 6.94
C ILE A 29 -2.91 -14.91 6.19
N LEU A 30 -2.11 -13.87 5.90
CA LEU A 30 -0.92 -13.99 5.06
C LEU A 30 0.31 -14.50 5.82
N VAL A 31 0.45 -14.19 7.11
CA VAL A 31 1.62 -14.65 7.90
C VAL A 31 1.70 -16.18 7.97
N PRO A 32 0.62 -16.93 8.28
CA PRO A 32 0.66 -18.40 8.24
C PRO A 32 1.03 -18.97 6.88
N ILE A 33 0.56 -18.34 5.79
CA ILE A 33 0.86 -18.75 4.41
C ILE A 33 2.35 -18.55 4.09
N PHE A 34 2.92 -17.41 4.47
CA PHE A 34 4.33 -17.12 4.27
C PHE A 34 5.21 -18.11 5.05
N ILE A 35 4.87 -18.40 6.31
CA ILE A 35 5.57 -19.39 7.14
C ILE A 35 5.47 -20.79 6.53
N ALA A 36 4.28 -21.19 6.07
CA ALA A 36 4.07 -22.48 5.41
C ALA A 36 4.90 -22.65 4.13
N MET A 37 5.22 -21.54 3.45
CA MET A 37 6.09 -21.51 2.27
C MET A 37 7.58 -21.38 2.61
N GLY A 38 7.96 -21.37 3.89
CA GLY A 38 9.34 -21.28 4.36
C GLY A 38 9.90 -19.85 4.45
N TYR A 39 9.05 -18.83 4.39
CA TYR A 39 9.45 -17.44 4.59
C TYR A 39 9.29 -17.00 6.06
N ASP A 40 10.10 -16.04 6.47
CA ASP A 40 10.01 -15.40 7.78
C ASP A 40 8.79 -14.45 7.86
N SER A 41 8.23 -14.26 9.05
CA SER A 41 7.12 -13.33 9.28
C SER A 41 7.47 -11.88 8.94
N ILE A 42 8.75 -11.49 9.09
CA ILE A 42 9.24 -10.16 8.68
C ILE A 42 9.11 -9.95 7.17
N VAL A 43 9.26 -11.01 6.36
CA VAL A 43 9.06 -10.91 4.90
C VAL A 43 7.60 -10.62 4.58
N CYS A 44 6.65 -11.20 5.33
CA CYS A 44 5.24 -10.89 5.20
C CYS A 44 4.95 -9.44 5.60
N VAL A 45 5.57 -8.95 6.67
CA VAL A 45 5.45 -7.53 7.09
C VAL A 45 5.97 -6.60 6.01
N GLY A 46 7.16 -6.88 5.44
CA GLY A 46 7.69 -6.09 4.32
C GLY A 46 6.78 -6.12 3.09
N ALA A 47 6.23 -7.28 2.76
CA ALA A 47 5.36 -7.44 1.59
C ALA A 47 4.03 -6.68 1.71
N ILE A 48 3.57 -6.41 2.94
CA ILE A 48 2.30 -5.73 3.23
C ILE A 48 2.56 -4.26 3.56
N PHE A 49 3.23 -3.99 4.68
CA PHE A 49 3.44 -2.65 5.20
C PHE A 49 4.27 -1.80 4.25
N LEU A 50 5.49 -2.24 3.94
CA LEU A 50 6.42 -1.43 3.16
C LEU A 50 5.92 -1.21 1.73
N ALA A 51 5.29 -2.22 1.14
CA ALA A 51 4.64 -2.09 -0.16
C ALA A 51 3.47 -1.09 -0.14
N SER A 52 2.60 -1.17 0.87
CA SER A 52 1.47 -0.23 1.01
C SER A 52 1.94 1.20 1.27
N SER A 53 2.89 1.41 2.18
CA SER A 53 3.46 2.74 2.48
C SER A 53 4.10 3.38 1.25
N VAL A 54 4.81 2.60 0.42
CA VAL A 54 5.34 3.10 -0.87
C VAL A 54 4.20 3.51 -1.79
N GLY A 55 3.15 2.69 -1.93
CA GLY A 55 1.97 3.04 -2.72
C GLY A 55 1.30 4.33 -2.24
N THR A 56 1.09 4.47 -0.93
CA THR A 56 0.49 5.66 -0.32
C THR A 56 1.37 6.91 -0.50
N THR A 57 2.69 6.77 -0.39
CA THR A 57 3.64 7.87 -0.60
C THR A 57 3.57 8.43 -2.03
N PHE A 58 3.44 7.55 -3.03
CA PHE A 58 3.32 7.91 -4.44
C PHE A 58 1.87 7.83 -4.95
N SER A 59 0.92 8.23 -4.09
CA SER A 59 -0.50 8.19 -4.39
C SER A 59 -0.85 8.91 -5.70
N THR A 60 -1.49 8.19 -6.61
CA THR A 60 -1.95 8.73 -7.90
C THR A 60 -3.36 9.29 -7.83
N ILE A 61 -4.27 8.61 -7.13
CA ILE A 61 -5.70 8.99 -7.10
C ILE A 61 -6.29 9.03 -5.69
N ASN A 62 -5.52 8.69 -4.66
CA ASN A 62 -5.97 8.71 -3.28
C ASN A 62 -6.35 10.15 -2.87
N PRO A 63 -7.63 10.43 -2.54
CA PRO A 63 -8.08 11.78 -2.22
C PRO A 63 -7.44 12.33 -0.95
N PHE A 64 -7.02 11.49 0.00
CA PHE A 64 -6.37 11.94 1.22
C PHE A 64 -5.01 12.58 0.94
N SER A 65 -4.26 12.08 -0.05
CA SER A 65 -2.95 12.60 -0.42
C SER A 65 -3.04 13.65 -1.54
N VAL A 66 -3.79 13.36 -2.60
CA VAL A 66 -3.84 14.19 -3.82
C VAL A 66 -4.55 15.53 -3.57
N VAL A 67 -5.57 15.58 -2.72
CA VAL A 67 -6.23 16.85 -2.36
C VAL A 67 -5.29 17.76 -1.58
N ILE A 68 -4.56 17.22 -0.61
CA ILE A 68 -3.59 17.98 0.18
C ILE A 68 -2.46 18.49 -0.73
N ALA A 69 -1.94 17.64 -1.61
CA ALA A 69 -0.92 18.01 -2.59
C ALA A 69 -1.42 19.11 -3.54
N SER A 70 -2.64 19.00 -4.06
CA SER A 70 -3.24 19.99 -4.97
C SER A 70 -3.44 21.33 -4.29
N ASN A 71 -3.93 21.32 -3.04
CA ASN A 71 -4.06 22.54 -2.22
C ASN A 71 -2.71 23.20 -1.96
N ALA A 72 -1.66 22.42 -1.67
CA ALA A 72 -0.30 22.93 -1.49
C ALA A 72 0.28 23.51 -2.79
N ALA A 73 -0.07 22.93 -3.95
CA ALA A 73 0.33 23.40 -5.27
C ALA A 73 -0.52 24.58 -5.80
N GLY A 74 -1.66 24.89 -5.16
CA GLY A 74 -2.57 25.96 -5.58
C GLY A 74 -3.36 25.66 -6.86
N ILE A 75 -3.50 24.39 -7.22
CA ILE A 75 -4.25 23.92 -8.40
C ILE A 75 -5.56 23.27 -7.98
N ALA A 76 -6.51 23.17 -8.91
CA ALA A 76 -7.72 22.40 -8.66
C ALA A 76 -7.37 20.92 -8.48
N PHE A 77 -8.02 20.23 -7.53
CA PHE A 77 -7.79 18.80 -7.27
C PHE A 77 -7.92 17.93 -8.54
N THR A 78 -8.81 18.31 -9.46
CA THR A 78 -9.03 17.62 -10.73
C THR A 78 -7.88 17.78 -11.73
N GLU A 79 -6.97 18.73 -11.51
CA GLU A 79 -5.80 19.00 -12.35
C GLU A 79 -4.50 18.41 -11.77
N GLY A 80 -4.53 17.92 -10.53
CA GLY A 80 -3.38 17.31 -9.83
C GLY A 80 -3.26 15.79 -10.03
N LEU A 81 -3.93 15.25 -11.04
CA LEU A 81 -4.16 13.83 -11.30
C LEU A 81 -3.41 13.36 -12.56
#